data_AF-A0A0Q2XFE9-F1
#
_entry.id   AF-A0A0Q2XFE9-F1
#
_cell.length_a   1.000
_cell.length_b   1.000
_cell.length_c   1.000
_cell.angle_alpha   90.00
_cell.angle_beta   90.00
_cell.angle_gamma   90.00
#
_symmetry.space_group_name_H-M   'P 1'
#
loop_
_entity.id
_entity.type
_entity.pdbx_description
1 polymer ?
#
loop_
_entity_poly.entity_id
_entity_poly.type
_entity_poly.pdbx_seq_one_letter_code
_entity_poly.pdbx_strand_id
1 'polypeptide(L)'
;MKADVAQQRSLLELATVDAELSRLAHRSSHLPERAAYDRVRGEHTAASDRLGAVRIALEDLDAQITRLEAEIDAVRKREDRDRSLLSSGATDAKHQADLQHELETLQRRQTSLEDSLLEVMERREELQAQQDAESGTADALQAELTAAQQALDTALAELETVRAEHASRRDALAAGLNPDLSALYERLRAGGGPGAGQLQGHRCGACRIEIGRGELARITAAAEDEVLRCPECGAILLRVKVFEQ
;
A
#
# COMPACT_ATOMS: atom_id res chain seq x y z
N MET A 1 37.78 2.19 -33.63
CA MET A 1 36.73 1.44 -34.37
C MET A 1 36.07 2.41 -35.32
N LYS A 2 35.62 1.93 -36.49
CA LYS A 2 34.87 2.74 -37.45
C LYS A 2 33.42 2.29 -37.50
N ALA A 3 32.48 3.23 -37.53
CA ALA A 3 31.07 2.99 -37.74
C ALA A 3 30.51 4.11 -38.61
N ASP A 4 29.76 3.72 -39.65
CA ASP A 4 29.13 4.68 -40.56
C ASP A 4 28.23 5.68 -39.81
N VAL A 5 28.07 6.87 -40.37
CA VAL A 5 27.27 7.96 -39.79
C VAL A 5 25.82 7.53 -39.59
N ALA A 6 25.28 6.69 -40.49
CA ALA A 6 23.94 6.11 -40.32
C ALA A 6 23.86 5.22 -39.07
N GLN A 7 24.87 4.37 -38.85
CA GLN A 7 24.97 3.52 -37.66
C GLN A 7 25.12 4.33 -36.36
N GLN A 8 25.87 5.42 -36.39
CA GLN A 8 25.98 6.35 -35.27
C GLN A 8 24.65 7.06 -34.96
N ARG A 9 23.83 7.38 -35.97
CA ARG A 9 22.48 7.93 -35.78
C ARG A 9 21.54 6.90 -35.16
N SER A 10 21.51 5.68 -35.68
CA SER A 10 20.71 4.58 -35.12
C SER A 10 21.11 4.29 -33.66
N LEU A 11 22.40 4.36 -33.32
CA LEU A 11 22.88 4.21 -31.96
C LEU A 11 22.43 5.36 -31.03
N LEU A 12 22.38 6.60 -31.54
CA LEU A 12 21.85 7.73 -30.77
C LEU A 12 20.36 7.53 -30.47
N GLU A 13 19.60 7.07 -31.45
CA GLU A 13 18.18 6.76 -31.28
C GLU A 13 17.99 5.62 -30.27
N LEU A 14 18.77 4.55 -30.37
CA LEU A 14 18.76 3.45 -29.40
C LEU A 14 19.03 3.94 -27.98
N ALA A 15 20.06 4.77 -27.79
CA ALA A 15 20.40 5.33 -26.48
C ALA A 15 19.29 6.25 -25.93
N THR A 16 18.55 6.93 -26.80
CA THR A 16 17.39 7.77 -26.42
C THR A 16 16.23 6.90 -25.94
N VAL A 17 15.91 5.84 -26.69
CA VAL A 17 14.88 4.85 -26.31
C VAL A 17 15.25 4.16 -25.00
N ASP A 18 16.51 3.80 -24.80
CA ASP A 18 16.97 3.20 -23.55
C ASP A 18 16.85 4.15 -22.36
N ALA A 19 17.10 5.45 -22.57
CA ALA A 19 16.85 6.47 -21.54
C ALA A 19 15.36 6.67 -21.25
N GLU A 20 14.47 6.51 -22.24
CA GLU A 20 13.01 6.49 -22.06
C GLU A 20 12.56 5.27 -21.25
N LEU A 21 13.04 4.08 -21.59
CA LEU A 21 12.76 2.85 -20.85
C LEU A 21 13.20 2.95 -19.38
N SER A 22 14.38 3.52 -19.10
CA SER A 22 14.84 3.76 -17.73
C SER A 22 13.93 4.75 -16.98
N ARG A 23 13.45 5.81 -17.64
CA ARG A 23 12.48 6.76 -17.04
C ARG A 23 11.14 6.10 -16.74
N LEU A 24 10.64 5.27 -17.65
CA LEU A 24 9.39 4.52 -17.46
C LEU A 24 9.50 3.53 -16.30
N ALA A 25 10.62 2.81 -16.18
CA ALA A 25 10.87 1.90 -15.06
C ALA A 25 10.97 2.63 -13.71
N HIS A 26 11.57 3.82 -13.69
CA HIS A 26 11.59 4.65 -12.49
C HIS A 26 10.18 5.16 -12.14
N ARG A 27 9.42 5.63 -13.13
CA ARG A 27 8.03 6.10 -12.94
C ARG A 27 7.11 4.98 -12.44
N SER A 28 7.22 3.77 -12.97
CA SER A 28 6.38 2.63 -12.55
C SER A 28 6.63 2.22 -11.10
N SER A 29 7.85 2.41 -10.59
CA SER A 29 8.20 2.16 -9.18
C SER A 29 7.80 3.29 -8.22
N HIS A 30 7.51 4.49 -8.72
CA HIS A 30 7.22 5.69 -7.93
C HIS A 30 5.87 6.34 -8.28
N LEU A 31 4.88 5.50 -8.63
CA LEU A 31 3.55 5.99 -8.98
C LEU A 31 2.85 6.64 -7.77
N PRO A 32 2.28 7.85 -7.92
CA PRO A 32 1.46 8.47 -6.86
C PRO A 32 0.23 7.62 -6.53
N GLU A 33 -0.33 6.89 -7.50
CA GLU A 33 -1.44 5.95 -7.31
C GLU A 33 -1.08 4.83 -6.33
N ARG A 34 0.19 4.39 -6.32
CA ARG A 34 0.67 3.39 -5.36
C ARG A 34 0.71 3.94 -3.94
N ALA A 35 1.21 5.17 -3.78
CA ALA A 35 1.20 5.84 -2.47
C ALA A 35 -0.24 6.07 -1.96
N ALA A 36 -1.17 6.43 -2.85
CA ALA A 36 -2.58 6.57 -2.52
C ALA A 36 -3.21 5.24 -2.11
N TYR A 37 -2.97 4.17 -2.86
CA TYR A 37 -3.41 2.81 -2.52
C TYR A 37 -2.87 2.36 -1.16
N ASP A 38 -1.56 2.50 -0.94
CA ASP A 38 -0.92 2.07 0.31
C ASP A 38 -1.45 2.84 1.53
N ARG A 39 -1.75 4.14 1.37
CA ARG A 39 -2.39 4.97 2.40
C ARG A 39 -3.79 4.45 2.76
N VAL A 40 -4.68 4.32 1.77
CA VAL A 40 -6.06 3.87 2.00
C VAL A 40 -6.08 2.44 2.55
N ARG A 41 -5.17 1.57 2.08
CA ARG A 41 -5.02 0.22 2.65
C ARG A 41 -4.68 0.27 4.13
N GLY A 42 -3.75 1.14 4.53
CA GLY A 42 -3.40 1.32 5.94
C GLY A 42 -4.56 1.81 6.79
N GLU A 43 -5.33 2.77 6.28
CA GLU A 43 -6.55 3.28 6.93
C GLU A 43 -7.62 2.18 7.09
N HIS A 44 -7.85 1.39 6.03
CA HIS A 44 -8.79 0.27 6.04
C HIS A 44 -8.38 -0.82 7.05
N THR A 45 -7.10 -1.18 7.12
CA THR A 45 -6.59 -2.13 8.11
C THR A 45 -6.81 -1.61 9.52
N ALA A 46 -6.49 -0.34 9.79
CA ALA A 46 -6.70 0.26 11.11
C ALA A 46 -8.19 0.29 11.51
N ALA A 47 -9.09 0.55 10.57
CA ALA A 47 -10.54 0.50 10.82
C ALA A 47 -11.03 -0.93 11.10
N SER A 48 -10.54 -1.91 10.34
CA SER A 48 -10.84 -3.33 10.55
C SER A 48 -10.38 -3.82 11.92
N ASP A 49 -9.20 -3.38 12.37
CA ASP A 49 -8.66 -3.73 13.69
C ASP A 49 -9.52 -3.14 14.83
N ARG A 50 -9.95 -1.87 14.71
CA ARG A 50 -10.88 -1.25 15.67
C ARG A 50 -12.21 -1.99 15.72
N LEU A 51 -12.78 -2.31 14.56
CA LEU A 51 -14.03 -3.09 14.48
C LEU A 51 -13.89 -4.47 15.14
N GLY A 52 -12.75 -5.15 14.94
CA GLY A 52 -12.44 -6.40 15.60
C GLY A 52 -12.40 -6.27 17.13
N ALA A 53 -11.76 -5.22 17.65
CA ALA A 53 -11.70 -4.95 19.08
C ALA A 53 -13.09 -4.69 19.70
N VAL A 54 -13.93 -3.91 19.01
CA VAL A 54 -15.31 -3.64 19.46
C VAL A 54 -16.15 -4.92 19.49
N ARG A 55 -16.02 -5.79 18.47
CA ARG A 55 -16.73 -7.08 18.44
C ARG A 55 -16.36 -7.98 19.63
N ILE A 56 -15.07 -8.08 19.95
CA ILE A 56 -14.60 -8.86 21.11
C ILE A 56 -15.17 -8.28 22.41
N ALA A 57 -15.21 -6.95 22.55
CA ALA A 57 -15.77 -6.31 23.73
C ALA A 57 -17.28 -6.56 23.85
N LEU A 58 -18.03 -6.56 22.74
CA LEU A 58 -19.45 -6.91 22.73
C LEU A 58 -19.70 -8.36 23.15
N GLU A 59 -18.89 -9.31 22.67
CA GLU A 59 -18.98 -10.73 23.07
C GLU A 59 -18.77 -10.91 24.59
N ASP A 60 -17.83 -10.16 25.18
CA ASP A 60 -17.61 -10.19 26.63
C ASP A 60 -18.81 -9.61 27.40
N LEU A 61 -19.40 -8.50 26.93
CA LEU A 61 -20.61 -7.94 27.55
C LEU A 61 -21.81 -8.89 27.43
N ASP A 62 -21.99 -9.56 26.29
CA ASP A 62 -23.04 -10.56 26.09
C ASP A 62 -22.91 -11.74 27.09
N ALA A 63 -21.67 -12.18 27.35
CA ALA A 63 -21.39 -13.19 28.36
C ALA A 63 -21.67 -12.70 29.79
N GLN A 64 -21.38 -11.42 30.08
CA GLN A 64 -21.70 -10.80 31.37
C GLN A 64 -23.21 -10.67 31.59
N ILE A 65 -23.96 -10.23 30.59
CA ILE A 65 -25.42 -10.14 30.60
C ILE A 65 -26.02 -11.52 30.91
N THR A 66 -25.62 -12.54 30.15
CA THR A 66 -26.12 -13.91 30.33
C THR A 66 -25.86 -14.42 31.75
N ARG A 67 -24.70 -14.09 32.34
CA ARG A 67 -24.38 -14.47 33.72
C ARG A 67 -25.27 -13.75 34.73
N LEU A 68 -25.45 -12.44 34.59
CA LEU A 68 -26.29 -11.64 35.48
C LEU A 68 -27.75 -12.10 35.42
N GLU A 69 -28.28 -12.37 34.22
CA GLU A 69 -29.63 -12.92 34.04
C GLU A 69 -29.80 -14.27 34.77
N ALA A 70 -28.81 -15.16 34.67
CA ALA A 70 -28.82 -16.45 35.37
C ALA A 70 -28.77 -16.28 36.90
N GLU A 71 -27.98 -15.33 37.41
CA GLU A 71 -27.94 -15.01 38.84
C GLU A 71 -29.28 -14.43 39.34
N ILE A 72 -29.90 -13.52 38.57
CA ILE A 72 -31.21 -12.94 38.87
C ILE A 72 -32.29 -14.03 38.91
N ASP A 73 -32.30 -14.94 37.92
CA ASP A 73 -33.24 -16.07 37.89
C ASP A 73 -33.06 -17.01 39.07
N ALA A 74 -31.82 -17.29 39.47
CA ALA A 74 -31.54 -18.10 40.67
C ALA A 74 -32.06 -17.42 41.96
N VAL A 75 -31.89 -16.10 42.09
CA VAL A 75 -32.44 -15.32 43.22
C VAL A 75 -33.97 -15.35 43.21
N ARG A 76 -34.60 -15.12 42.05
CA ARG A 76 -36.07 -15.19 41.88
C ARG A 76 -36.63 -16.55 42.30
N LYS A 77 -36.03 -17.64 41.81
CA LYS A 77 -36.42 -19.01 42.17
C LYS A 77 -36.26 -19.33 43.66
N ARG A 78 -35.35 -18.64 44.37
CA ARG A 78 -35.22 -18.78 45.82
C ARG A 78 -36.28 -17.96 46.54
N GLU A 79 -36.49 -16.71 46.13
CA GLU A 79 -37.53 -15.82 46.66
C GLU A 79 -38.93 -16.45 46.55
N ASP A 80 -39.27 -17.03 45.39
CA ASP A 80 -40.55 -17.70 45.16
C ASP A 80 -40.75 -18.91 46.10
N ARG A 81 -39.68 -19.66 46.36
CA ARG A 81 -39.70 -20.83 47.23
C ARG A 81 -39.92 -20.43 48.68
N ASP A 82 -39.21 -19.41 49.14
CA ASP A 82 -39.30 -18.89 50.51
C ASP A 82 -40.68 -18.25 50.76
N ARG A 83 -41.20 -17.52 49.76
CA ARG A 83 -42.56 -16.96 49.77
C ARG A 83 -43.63 -18.05 49.82
N SER A 84 -43.47 -19.13 49.05
CA SER A 84 -44.36 -20.29 49.09
C SER A 84 -44.36 -20.94 50.47
N LEU A 85 -43.19 -21.13 51.09
CA LEU A 85 -43.07 -21.70 52.43
C LEU A 85 -43.76 -20.84 53.49
N LEU A 86 -43.54 -19.52 53.47
CA LEU A 86 -44.24 -18.56 54.33
C LEU A 86 -45.76 -18.64 54.18
N SER A 87 -46.26 -18.71 52.94
CA SER A 87 -47.70 -18.77 52.65
C SER A 87 -48.37 -20.09 53.06
N SER A 88 -47.60 -21.18 53.14
CA SER A 88 -48.11 -22.51 53.49
C SER A 88 -48.53 -22.65 54.96
N GLY A 89 -48.07 -21.73 55.82
CA GLY A 89 -48.34 -21.75 57.26
C GLY A 89 -47.71 -22.92 58.02
N ALA A 90 -46.85 -23.72 57.37
CA ALA A 90 -46.24 -24.93 57.93
C ALA A 90 -45.00 -24.66 58.83
N THR A 91 -44.70 -23.40 59.14
CA THR A 91 -43.48 -22.96 59.85
C THR A 91 -43.80 -22.31 61.20
N ASP A 92 -42.90 -22.46 62.17
CA ASP A 92 -43.03 -21.81 63.49
C ASP A 92 -42.75 -20.30 63.42
N ALA A 93 -43.16 -19.55 64.46
CA ALA A 93 -43.03 -18.08 64.46
C ALA A 93 -41.58 -17.59 64.30
N LYS A 94 -40.60 -18.38 64.75
CA LYS A 94 -39.17 -18.07 64.59
C LYS A 94 -38.74 -18.25 63.13
N HIS A 95 -39.08 -19.38 62.50
CA HIS A 95 -38.82 -19.60 61.07
C HIS A 95 -39.51 -18.56 60.19
N GLN A 96 -40.71 -18.11 60.55
CA GLN A 96 -41.39 -17.06 59.80
C GLN A 96 -40.60 -15.74 59.81
N ALA A 97 -40.04 -15.33 60.96
CA ALA A 97 -39.21 -14.15 61.06
C ALA A 97 -37.88 -14.30 60.28
N ASP A 98 -37.24 -15.47 60.38
CA ASP A 98 -36.00 -15.76 59.65
C ASP A 98 -36.22 -15.71 58.12
N LEU A 99 -37.31 -16.32 57.62
CA LEU A 99 -37.68 -16.28 56.20
C LEU A 99 -38.02 -14.86 55.71
N GLN A 100 -38.65 -14.03 56.53
CA GLN A 100 -38.93 -12.63 56.17
C GLN A 100 -37.63 -11.83 56.00
N HIS A 101 -36.67 -11.98 56.92
CA HIS A 101 -35.37 -11.34 56.79
C HIS A 101 -34.55 -11.85 55.60
N GLU A 102 -34.66 -13.15 55.29
CA GLU A 102 -34.04 -13.72 54.09
C GLU A 102 -34.64 -13.12 52.81
N LEU A 103 -35.97 -13.02 52.71
CA LEU A 103 -36.66 -12.38 51.58
C LEU A 103 -36.23 -10.92 51.40
N GLU A 104 -36.16 -10.12 52.47
CA GLU A 104 -35.67 -8.73 52.40
C GLU A 104 -34.22 -8.64 51.89
N THR A 105 -33.41 -9.65 52.19
CA THR A 105 -32.03 -9.73 51.72
C THR A 105 -31.95 -10.15 50.26
N LEU A 106 -32.77 -11.12 49.84
CA LEU A 106 -32.88 -11.55 48.44
C LEU A 106 -33.40 -10.43 47.54
N GLN A 107 -34.39 -9.67 47.99
CA GLN A 107 -34.92 -8.52 47.25
C GLN A 107 -33.86 -7.44 47.03
N ARG A 108 -33.11 -7.07 48.08
CA ARG A 108 -31.99 -6.13 47.95
C ARG A 108 -30.90 -6.65 47.00
N ARG A 109 -30.62 -7.95 47.04
CA ARG A 109 -29.66 -8.58 46.12
C ARG A 109 -30.18 -8.58 44.68
N GLN A 110 -31.46 -8.87 44.46
CA GLN A 110 -32.09 -8.82 43.14
C GLN A 110 -31.99 -7.42 42.57
N THR A 111 -32.42 -6.39 43.30
CA THR A 111 -32.33 -5.00 42.83
C THR A 111 -30.90 -4.64 42.45
N SER A 112 -29.92 -4.98 43.28
CA SER A 112 -28.51 -4.73 42.96
C SER A 112 -27.99 -5.46 41.72
N LEU A 113 -28.51 -6.66 41.43
CA LEU A 113 -28.15 -7.41 40.22
C LEU A 113 -28.85 -6.82 38.98
N GLU A 114 -30.10 -6.40 39.12
CA GLU A 114 -30.89 -5.76 38.06
C GLU A 114 -30.29 -4.39 37.68
N ASP A 115 -29.85 -3.61 38.67
CA ASP A 115 -29.12 -2.35 38.44
C ASP A 115 -27.81 -2.61 37.69
N SER A 116 -27.02 -3.60 38.13
CA SER A 116 -25.78 -4.02 37.43
C SER A 116 -26.07 -4.49 35.99
N LEU A 117 -27.16 -5.22 35.78
CA LEU A 117 -27.56 -5.69 34.45
C LEU A 117 -27.90 -4.52 33.54
N LEU A 118 -28.64 -3.53 34.05
CA LEU A 118 -28.99 -2.32 33.30
C LEU A 118 -27.72 -1.56 32.86
N GLU A 119 -26.76 -1.36 33.77
CA GLU A 119 -25.48 -0.69 33.44
C GLU A 119 -24.69 -1.43 32.34
N VAL A 120 -24.63 -2.76 32.40
CA VAL A 120 -23.94 -3.57 31.37
C VAL A 120 -24.68 -3.51 30.03
N MET A 121 -26.03 -3.51 30.06
CA MET A 121 -26.85 -3.37 28.85
C MET A 121 -26.68 -2.00 28.19
N GLU A 122 -26.65 -0.92 28.96
CA GLU A 122 -26.40 0.44 28.45
C GLU A 122 -25.03 0.51 27.77
N ARG A 123 -23.98 -0.01 28.43
CA ARG A 123 -22.63 -0.07 27.85
C ARG A 123 -22.57 -0.92 26.56
N ARG A 124 -23.34 -2.00 26.50
CA ARG A 124 -23.45 -2.83 25.29
C ARG A 124 -24.10 -2.04 24.15
N GLU A 125 -25.15 -1.26 24.42
CA GLU A 125 -25.80 -0.42 23.43
C GLU A 125 -24.85 0.66 22.88
N GLU A 126 -24.04 1.28 23.74
CA GLU A 126 -22.98 2.21 23.32
C GLU A 126 -21.95 1.56 22.39
N LEU A 127 -21.46 0.36 22.75
CA LEU A 127 -20.52 -0.37 21.91
C LEU A 127 -21.15 -0.87 20.61
N GLN A 128 -22.44 -1.20 20.60
CA GLN A 128 -23.16 -1.57 19.38
C GLN A 128 -23.21 -0.38 18.41
N ALA A 129 -23.54 0.81 18.89
CA ALA A 129 -23.51 2.02 18.08
C ALA A 129 -22.10 2.31 17.54
N GLN A 130 -21.06 2.08 18.35
CA GLN A 130 -19.67 2.18 17.91
C GLN A 130 -19.32 1.14 16.84
N GLN A 131 -19.79 -0.11 16.99
CA GLN A 131 -19.58 -1.16 16.00
C GLN A 131 -20.18 -0.76 14.65
N ASP A 132 -21.40 -0.24 14.64
CA ASP A 132 -22.08 0.15 13.41
C ASP A 132 -21.35 1.30 12.71
N ALA A 133 -20.85 2.28 13.48
CA ALA A 133 -20.07 3.40 12.95
C ALA A 133 -18.71 2.95 12.36
N GLU A 134 -17.97 2.08 13.05
CA GLU A 134 -16.70 1.54 12.56
C GLU A 134 -16.91 0.60 11.36
N SER A 135 -18.02 -0.16 11.33
CA SER A 135 -18.39 -0.98 10.18
C SER A 135 -18.65 -0.11 8.95
N GLY A 136 -19.44 0.96 9.09
CA GLY A 136 -19.67 1.90 7.98
C GLY A 136 -18.38 2.57 7.49
N THR A 137 -17.47 2.89 8.41
CA THR A 137 -16.14 3.43 8.07
C THR A 137 -15.29 2.42 7.30
N ALA A 138 -15.26 1.16 7.74
CA ALA A 138 -14.53 0.10 7.06
C ALA A 138 -15.10 -0.16 5.65
N ASP A 139 -16.42 -0.18 5.49
CA ASP A 139 -17.09 -0.37 4.20
C ASP A 139 -16.77 0.78 3.21
N ALA A 140 -16.78 2.03 3.70
CA ALA A 140 -16.41 3.19 2.89
C ALA A 140 -14.93 3.11 2.44
N LEU A 141 -14.03 2.79 3.36
CA LEU A 141 -12.60 2.62 3.06
C LEU A 141 -12.35 1.43 2.12
N GLN A 142 -13.15 0.38 2.20
CA GLN A 142 -13.06 -0.75 1.28
C GLN A 142 -13.44 -0.33 -0.15
N ALA A 143 -14.48 0.49 -0.31
CA ALA A 143 -14.85 1.04 -1.61
C ALA A 143 -13.75 1.97 -2.17
N GLU A 144 -13.18 2.84 -1.34
CA GLU A 144 -12.05 3.69 -1.71
C GLU A 144 -10.81 2.87 -2.08
N LEU A 145 -10.53 1.80 -1.35
CA LEU A 145 -9.41 0.90 -1.62
C LEU A 145 -9.56 0.22 -2.98
N THR A 146 -10.77 -0.24 -3.32
CA THR A 146 -11.06 -0.80 -4.63
C THR A 146 -10.87 0.23 -5.75
N ALA A 147 -11.31 1.47 -5.56
CA ALA A 147 -11.11 2.54 -6.53
C ALA A 147 -9.62 2.90 -6.71
N ALA A 148 -8.87 2.99 -5.60
CA ALA A 148 -7.43 3.26 -5.63
C ALA A 148 -6.65 2.13 -6.33
N GLN A 149 -7.04 0.87 -6.10
CA GLN A 149 -6.46 -0.29 -6.78
C GLN A 149 -6.72 -0.22 -8.30
N GLN A 150 -7.95 0.08 -8.72
CA GLN A 150 -8.29 0.23 -10.14
C GLN A 150 -7.49 1.37 -10.81
N ALA A 151 -7.30 2.49 -10.12
CA ALA A 151 -6.50 3.59 -10.63
C ALA A 151 -5.02 3.20 -10.79
N LEU A 152 -4.47 2.49 -9.80
CA LEU A 152 -3.10 1.96 -9.85
C LEU A 152 -2.91 0.96 -10.99
N ASP A 153 -3.84 0.01 -11.16
CA ASP A 153 -3.78 -0.98 -12.24
C ASP A 153 -3.87 -0.33 -13.61
N THR A 154 -4.73 0.68 -13.75
CA THR A 154 -4.84 1.47 -14.99
C THR A 154 -3.53 2.19 -15.31
N ALA A 155 -2.94 2.90 -14.34
CA ALA A 155 -1.68 3.60 -14.53
C ALA A 155 -0.52 2.65 -14.88
N LEU A 156 -0.48 1.46 -14.27
CA LEU A 156 0.51 0.42 -14.60
C LEU A 156 0.30 -0.13 -16.01
N ALA A 157 -0.94 -0.39 -16.42
CA ALA A 157 -1.26 -0.88 -17.76
C ALA A 157 -0.89 0.12 -18.86
N GLU A 158 -1.14 1.41 -18.64
CA GLU A 158 -0.74 2.49 -19.55
C GLU A 158 0.80 2.54 -19.69
N LEU A 159 1.53 2.49 -18.57
CA LEU A 159 2.99 2.49 -18.59
C LEU A 159 3.57 1.25 -19.26
N GLU A 160 2.98 0.07 -19.05
CA GLU A 160 3.44 -1.16 -19.68
C GLU A 160 3.19 -1.14 -21.20
N THR A 161 2.07 -0.57 -21.65
CA THR A 161 1.80 -0.37 -23.08
C THR A 161 2.90 0.46 -23.74
N VAL A 162 3.21 1.63 -23.16
CA VAL A 162 4.26 2.53 -23.65
C VAL A 162 5.63 1.84 -23.58
N ARG A 163 5.93 1.14 -22.48
CA ARG A 163 7.18 0.38 -22.34
C ARG A 163 7.33 -0.68 -23.42
N ALA A 164 6.27 -1.42 -23.75
CA ALA A 164 6.30 -2.46 -24.79
C ALA A 164 6.59 -1.86 -26.17
N GLU A 165 6.01 -0.71 -26.50
CA GLU A 165 6.30 0.02 -27.74
C GLU A 165 7.79 0.43 -27.82
N HIS A 166 8.32 1.03 -26.75
CA HIS A 166 9.74 1.40 -26.70
C HIS A 166 10.66 0.18 -26.74
N ALA A 167 10.32 -0.92 -26.09
CA ALA A 167 11.09 -2.16 -26.13
C ALA A 167 11.13 -2.76 -27.55
N SER A 168 9.99 -2.78 -28.24
CA SER A 168 9.94 -3.24 -29.64
C SER A 168 10.77 -2.35 -30.57
N ARG A 169 10.69 -1.02 -30.41
CA ARG A 169 11.52 -0.06 -31.16
C ARG A 169 13.01 -0.27 -30.87
N ARG A 170 13.37 -0.49 -29.60
CA ARG A 170 14.74 -0.79 -29.17
C ARG A 170 15.28 -2.02 -29.87
N ASP A 171 14.53 -3.11 -29.89
CA ASP A 171 14.95 -4.37 -30.50
C ASP A 171 15.14 -4.23 -32.01
N ALA A 172 14.25 -3.50 -32.69
CA ALA A 172 14.37 -3.20 -34.11
C ALA A 172 15.63 -2.38 -34.42
N LEU A 173 15.93 -1.35 -33.61
CA LEU A 173 17.14 -0.54 -33.75
C LEU A 173 18.40 -1.37 -33.49
N ALA A 174 18.42 -2.18 -32.43
CA ALA A 174 19.55 -3.03 -32.08
C ALA A 174 19.85 -4.08 -33.16
N ALA A 175 18.83 -4.67 -33.79
CA ALA A 175 18.98 -5.64 -34.87
C ALA A 175 19.61 -5.03 -36.15
N GLY A 176 19.41 -3.73 -36.38
CA GLY A 176 19.99 -2.99 -37.51
C GLY A 176 21.42 -2.48 -37.26
N LEU A 177 21.94 -2.59 -36.04
CA LEU A 177 23.27 -2.12 -35.69
C LEU A 177 24.36 -3.14 -36.04
N ASN A 178 25.55 -2.63 -36.36
CA ASN A 178 26.74 -3.44 -36.49
C ASN A 178 27.01 -4.19 -35.17
N PRO A 179 27.27 -5.52 -35.19
CA PRO A 179 27.44 -6.31 -33.98
C PRO A 179 28.53 -5.79 -33.03
N ASP A 180 29.65 -5.30 -33.55
CA ASP A 180 30.76 -4.81 -32.74
C ASP A 180 30.40 -3.49 -32.04
N LEU A 181 29.65 -2.62 -32.73
CA LEU A 181 29.16 -1.36 -32.17
C LEU A 181 28.10 -1.62 -31.09
N SER A 182 27.16 -2.53 -31.36
CA SER A 182 26.15 -2.97 -30.41
C SER A 182 26.78 -3.59 -29.16
N ALA A 183 27.74 -4.50 -29.32
CA ALA A 183 28.45 -5.13 -28.20
C ALA A 183 29.25 -4.13 -27.35
N LEU A 184 29.84 -3.10 -27.98
CA LEU A 184 30.51 -2.03 -27.24
C LEU A 184 29.50 -1.19 -26.45
N TYR A 185 28.39 -0.82 -27.05
CA TYR A 185 27.32 -0.05 -26.41
C TYR A 185 26.76 -0.79 -25.19
N GLU A 186 26.35 -2.05 -25.34
CA GLU A 186 25.76 -2.85 -24.27
C GLU A 186 26.74 -3.06 -23.11
N ARG A 187 28.02 -3.26 -23.41
CA ARG A 187 29.06 -3.37 -22.37
C ARG A 187 29.18 -2.09 -21.54
N LEU A 188 29.15 -0.93 -22.21
CA LEU A 188 29.23 0.37 -21.52
C LEU A 188 27.95 0.66 -20.73
N ARG A 189 26.80 0.24 -21.25
CA ARG A 189 25.51 0.36 -20.56
C ARG A 189 25.43 -0.53 -19.31
N ALA A 190 25.90 -1.77 -19.41
CA ALA A 190 25.99 -2.70 -18.28
C ALA A 190 26.90 -2.18 -17.16
N GLY A 191 27.86 -1.29 -17.48
CA GLY A 191 28.70 -0.58 -16.51
C GLY A 191 28.00 0.52 -15.71
N GLY A 192 26.69 0.72 -15.89
CA GLY A 192 25.88 1.68 -15.12
C GLY A 192 25.78 3.08 -15.74
N GLY A 193 26.42 3.32 -16.88
CA GLY A 193 26.27 4.55 -17.67
C GLY A 193 25.23 4.40 -18.78
N PRO A 194 24.88 5.49 -19.50
CA PRO A 194 23.95 5.45 -20.62
C PRO A 194 24.51 4.74 -21.88
N GLY A 195 25.76 4.29 -21.85
CA GLY A 195 26.44 3.59 -22.95
C GLY A 195 26.92 4.49 -24.09
N ALA A 196 26.08 5.43 -24.53
CA ALA A 196 26.36 6.41 -25.56
C ALA A 196 25.71 7.76 -25.24
N GLY A 197 26.23 8.84 -25.84
CA GLY A 197 25.65 10.17 -25.71
C GLY A 197 26.08 11.10 -26.83
N GLN A 198 25.19 12.01 -27.20
CA GLN A 198 25.48 13.04 -28.21
C GLN A 198 26.50 14.06 -27.68
N LEU A 199 27.44 14.50 -28.53
CA LEU A 199 28.26 15.66 -28.24
C LEU A 199 27.42 16.94 -28.38
N GLN A 200 27.18 17.61 -27.25
CA GLN A 200 26.37 18.84 -27.17
C GLN A 200 27.32 20.04 -27.00
N GLY A 201 27.78 20.61 -28.12
CA GLY A 201 28.82 21.65 -28.10
C GLY A 201 30.12 21.11 -27.51
N HIS A 202 30.54 21.63 -26.36
CA HIS A 202 31.70 21.16 -25.61
C HIS A 202 31.37 20.20 -24.47
N ARG A 203 30.14 19.68 -24.39
CA ARG A 203 29.67 18.82 -23.29
C ARG A 203 29.30 17.42 -23.77
N CYS A 204 29.64 16.40 -22.99
CA CYS A 204 29.20 15.03 -23.24
C CYS A 204 27.73 14.84 -22.87
N GLY A 205 26.89 14.36 -23.78
CA GLY A 205 25.46 14.10 -23.51
C GLY A 205 25.19 12.94 -22.54
N ALA A 206 26.18 12.07 -22.32
CA ALA A 206 26.08 10.95 -21.39
C ALA A 206 26.30 11.38 -19.92
N CYS A 207 27.49 11.92 -19.59
CA CYS A 207 27.81 12.34 -18.21
C CYS A 207 27.54 13.82 -17.91
N ARG A 208 27.19 14.63 -18.93
CA ARG A 208 26.96 16.08 -18.83
C ARG A 208 28.16 16.90 -18.35
N ILE A 209 29.37 16.32 -18.38
CA ILE A 209 30.64 17.00 -18.07
C ILE A 209 31.19 17.69 -19.32
N GLU A 210 31.85 18.84 -19.10
CA GLU A 210 32.54 19.60 -20.13
C GLU A 210 33.85 18.94 -20.55
N ILE A 211 34.06 18.80 -21.84
CA ILE A 211 35.24 18.19 -22.42
C ILE A 211 36.32 19.26 -22.55
N GLY A 212 37.52 18.98 -22.01
CA GLY A 212 38.65 19.89 -22.07
C GLY A 212 39.01 20.27 -23.52
N ARG A 213 39.42 21.53 -23.74
CA ARG A 213 39.64 22.11 -25.08
C ARG A 213 40.55 21.28 -25.99
N GLY A 214 41.62 20.69 -25.42
CA GLY A 214 42.57 19.86 -26.18
C GLY A 214 42.01 18.50 -26.61
N GLU A 215 41.12 17.90 -25.80
CA GLU A 215 40.41 16.68 -26.18
C GLU A 215 39.30 17.00 -27.19
N LEU A 216 38.58 18.10 -26.98
CA LEU A 216 37.55 18.56 -27.91
C LEU A 216 38.13 18.81 -29.31
N ALA A 217 39.28 19.47 -29.42
CA ALA A 217 39.96 19.67 -30.70
C ALA A 217 40.30 18.35 -31.41
N ARG A 218 40.77 17.33 -30.65
CA ARG A 218 41.02 15.98 -31.18
C ARG A 218 39.74 15.30 -31.66
N ILE A 219 38.67 15.38 -30.87
CA ILE A 219 37.35 14.82 -31.19
C ILE A 219 36.74 15.47 -32.44
N THR A 220 36.88 16.78 -32.60
CA THR A 220 36.37 17.51 -33.77
C THR A 220 37.19 17.24 -35.03
N ALA A 221 38.50 17.00 -34.91
CA ALA A 221 39.38 16.72 -36.04
C ALA A 221 39.31 15.26 -36.55
N ALA A 222 38.79 14.33 -35.74
CA ALA A 222 38.63 12.92 -36.11
C ALA A 222 37.65 12.73 -37.29
N ALA A 223 37.85 11.69 -38.09
CA ALA A 223 36.99 11.39 -39.24
C ALA A 223 35.55 11.07 -38.79
N GLU A 224 34.52 11.43 -39.57
CA GLU A 224 33.11 11.27 -39.15
C GLU A 224 32.73 9.82 -38.83
N ASP A 225 33.36 8.84 -39.47
CA ASP A 225 33.15 7.41 -39.24
C ASP A 225 33.89 6.89 -38.00
N GLU A 226 34.73 7.70 -37.36
CA GLU A 226 35.48 7.30 -36.18
C GLU A 226 34.60 7.34 -34.91
N VAL A 227 34.51 6.18 -34.25
CA VAL A 227 33.80 6.01 -32.98
C VAL A 227 34.73 6.41 -31.83
N LEU A 228 34.41 7.54 -31.22
CA LEU A 228 35.15 8.11 -30.10
C LEU A 228 34.46 7.82 -28.76
N ARG A 229 35.22 7.92 -27.67
CA ARG A 229 34.70 7.76 -26.31
C ARG A 229 34.93 9.04 -25.52
N CYS A 230 34.01 9.33 -24.61
CA CYS A 230 34.19 10.40 -23.64
C CYS A 230 35.38 10.05 -22.71
N PRO A 231 36.35 10.95 -22.50
CA PRO A 231 37.47 10.69 -21.59
C PRO A 231 37.03 10.54 -20.13
N GLU A 232 35.90 11.15 -19.76
CA GLU A 232 35.42 11.17 -18.38
C GLU A 232 34.60 9.93 -18.01
N CYS A 233 33.66 9.53 -18.87
CA CYS A 233 32.71 8.45 -18.56
C CYS A 233 32.84 7.22 -19.46
N GLY A 234 33.72 7.24 -20.47
CA GLY A 234 33.93 6.13 -21.39
C GLY A 234 32.78 5.85 -22.38
N ALA A 235 31.64 6.54 -22.26
CA ALA A 235 30.51 6.40 -23.17
C ALA A 235 30.89 6.73 -24.62
N ILE A 236 30.24 6.09 -25.58
CA ILE A 236 30.40 6.39 -27.00
C ILE A 236 29.92 7.82 -27.26
N LEU A 237 30.80 8.65 -27.82
CA LEU A 237 30.52 10.06 -28.09
C LEU A 237 30.08 10.22 -29.55
N LEU A 238 28.78 10.50 -29.73
CA LEU A 238 28.15 10.60 -31.05
C LEU A 238 28.16 12.05 -31.51
N ARG A 239 28.84 12.33 -32.64
CA ARG A 239 28.99 13.69 -33.21
C ARG A 239 27.92 14.03 -34.24
N VAL A 240 26.93 13.15 -34.42
CA VAL A 240 25.83 13.35 -35.35
C VAL A 240 24.91 14.47 -34.87
N LYS A 241 24.60 15.42 -35.76
CA LYS A 241 23.59 16.45 -35.49
C LYS A 241 22.21 15.78 -35.52
N VAL A 242 21.45 15.94 -34.43
CA VAL A 242 20.01 15.68 -34.46
C VAL A 242 19.41 16.87 -35.21
N PHE A 243 18.84 16.62 -36.38
CA PHE A 243 17.93 17.61 -36.97
C PHE A 243 16.62 17.46 -36.21
N GLU A 244 16.39 18.32 -35.23
CA GLU A 244 15.05 18.50 -34.66
C GLU A 244 14.15 19.01 -35.79
N GLN A 245 13.12 18.24 -36.15
CA GLN A 245 11.97 18.68 -36.94
C GLN A 245 10.84 19.07 -36.00
#